data_AF-A0A7H8PK48-F1
#
_entry.id   AF-A0A7H8PK48-F1
#
_cell.length_a   1.000
_cell.length_b   1.000
_cell.length_c   1.000
_cell.angle_alpha   90.00
_cell.angle_beta   90.00
_cell.angle_gamma   90.00
#
_symmetry.space_group_name_H-M   'P 1'
#
loop_
_entity.id
_entity.type
_entity.pdbx_description
1 polymer ?
#
loop_
_entity_poly.entity_id
_entity_poly.type
_entity_poly.pdbx_seq_one_letter_code
_entity_poly.pdbx_strand_id
1 'polypeptide(L)' 'MKKSIMNIGRTLSKGEQKQVTGGDHPDFCNDNSPCPGGYVCVGNFACVRA' A
#
# COMPACT_ATOMS: atom_id res chain seq x y z
N MET A 1 -27.76 25.42 0.80
CA MET A 1 -26.76 24.48 0.25
C MET A 1 -26.57 23.35 1.24
N LYS A 2 -26.86 22.10 0.86
CA LYS A 2 -26.87 20.95 1.79
C LYS A 2 -25.42 20.51 2.02
N LYS A 3 -24.76 21.01 3.07
CA LYS A 3 -23.39 20.63 3.45
C LYS A 3 -23.39 19.33 4.27
N SER A 4 -23.88 18.24 3.69
CA SER A 4 -23.80 16.93 4.35
C SER A 4 -22.96 16.00 3.49
N ILE A 5 -21.64 16.18 3.56
CA ILE A 5 -20.73 15.09 3.22
C ILE A 5 -20.92 14.10 4.37
N MET A 6 -21.69 13.06 4.11
CA MET A 6 -21.83 11.93 5.03
C MET A 6 -20.41 11.49 5.39
N ASN A 7 -20.11 11.36 6.69
CA ASN A 7 -18.91 10.68 7.15
C ASN A 7 -19.04 9.20 6.75
N ILE A 8 -18.67 8.88 5.51
CA ILE A 8 -18.64 7.51 5.00
C ILE A 8 -17.40 6.85 5.62
N GLY A 9 -17.59 6.26 6.79
CA GLY A 9 -16.60 5.40 7.44
C GLY A 9 -16.00 5.96 8.74
N ARG A 10 -15.45 5.05 9.53
CA ARG A 10 -14.67 5.34 10.74
C ARG A 10 -13.37 6.05 10.33
N THR A 11 -13.03 7.15 10.99
CA THR A 11 -11.73 7.79 10.84
C THR A 11 -10.62 6.82 11.27
N LEU A 12 -9.81 6.39 10.31
CA LEU A 12 -8.64 5.56 10.56
C LEU A 12 -7.62 6.35 11.37
N SER A 13 -7.05 5.74 12.41
CA SER A 13 -5.90 6.31 13.10
C SER A 13 -4.69 6.37 12.16
N LYS A 14 -3.70 7.24 12.41
CA LYS A 14 -2.47 7.30 11.60
C LYS A 14 -1.78 5.93 11.46
N GLY A 15 -1.85 5.07 12.47
CA GLY A 15 -1.35 3.69 12.40
C GLY A 15 -2.19 2.75 11.56
N GLU A 16 -3.50 2.96 11.46
CA GLU A 16 -4.38 2.17 10.59
C GLU A 16 -4.30 2.65 9.14
N GLN A 17 -4.11 3.96 8.91
CA GLN A 17 -3.86 4.51 7.57
C GLN A 17 -2.65 3.84 6.93
N LYS A 18 -1.56 3.67 7.68
CA LYS A 18 -0.33 2.99 7.21
C LYS A 18 -0.52 1.50 6.88
N GLN A 19 -1.57 0.86 7.39
CA GLN A 19 -1.89 -0.54 7.07
C GLN A 19 -2.82 -0.65 5.86
N VAL A 20 -3.70 0.33 5.67
CA VAL A 20 -4.65 0.38 4.55
C VAL A 20 -4.00 0.88 3.26
N THR A 21 -3.12 1.88 3.35
CA THR A 21 -2.19 2.21 2.26
C THR A 21 -1.01 1.26 2.43
N GLY A 22 -0.96 0.17 1.65
CA GLY A 22 0.09 -0.86 1.69
C GLY A 22 1.40 -0.28 2.15
N GLY A 23 1.75 -0.53 3.42
CA GLY A 23 2.79 0.23 4.09
C GLY A 23 4.10 0.07 3.35
N ASP A 24 4.82 1.16 3.07
CA ASP A 24 6.23 1.32 2.64
C ASP A 24 6.87 0.29 1.66
N HIS A 25 6.09 -0.59 1.05
CA HIS A 25 6.58 -1.65 0.19
C HIS A 25 5.95 -1.37 -1.17
N PRO A 26 6.74 -1.06 -2.21
CA PRO A 26 6.17 -0.91 -3.52
C PRO A 26 5.60 -2.28 -3.93
N ASP A 27 4.27 -2.39 -3.95
CA ASP A 27 3.57 -3.55 -4.50
C ASP A 27 4.02 -3.82 -5.95
N PHE A 28 4.53 -2.79 -6.62
CA PHE A 28 4.99 -2.83 -8.00
C PHE A 28 6.50 -2.71 -8.11
N CYS A 29 7.09 -3.59 -8.91
CA CYS A 29 8.52 -3.61 -9.19
C CYS A 29 8.74 -3.73 -10.70
N ASN A 30 9.77 -3.07 -11.24
CA ASN A 30 10.21 -3.30 -12.62
C ASN A 30 11.49 -4.16 -12.67
N ASP A 31 12.13 -4.35 -11.52
CA ASP A 31 13.32 -5.15 -11.27
C ASP A 31 13.42 -5.41 -9.75
N ASN A 32 14.46 -6.10 -9.28
CA ASN A 32 14.59 -6.46 -7.86
C ASN A 32 14.94 -5.28 -6.93
N SER A 33 15.44 -4.16 -7.45
CA SER A 33 15.87 -2.99 -6.65
C SER A 33 14.75 -2.35 -5.81
N PRO A 34 13.52 -2.17 -6.32
CA PRO A 34 12.40 -1.69 -5.50
C PRO A 34 11.91 -2.69 -4.45
N CYS A 35 12.28 -3.98 -4.55
CA CYS A 35 11.79 -4.98 -3.61
C CYS A 35 12.55 -4.95 -2.28
N PRO A 36 11.84 -4.94 -1.14
CA PRO A 36 12.47 -5.00 0.18
C PRO A 36 13.19 -6.34 0.38
N GLY A 37 14.17 -6.35 1.29
CA GLY A 37 14.98 -7.53 1.57
C GLY A 37 14.14 -8.78 1.85
N GLY A 38 14.43 -9.87 1.15
CA GLY A 38 13.65 -11.12 1.21
C GLY A 38 12.49 -11.21 0.21
N TYR A 39 12.30 -10.19 -0.63
CA TYR A 39 11.35 -10.20 -1.74
C TYR A 39 12.09 -10.15 -3.09
N VAL A 40 11.52 -10.80 -4.10
CA VAL A 40 11.98 -10.78 -5.48
C VAL A 40 10.89 -10.25 -6.39
N CYS A 41 11.30 -9.52 -7.41
CA CYS A 41 10.39 -9.02 -8.42
C CYS A 41 10.00 -10.14 -9.38
N VAL A 42 8.70 -10.41 -9.45
CA VAL A 42 8.10 -11.40 -10.34
C VAL A 42 7.39 -10.67 -11.46
N GLY A 43 7.78 -10.99 -12.69
CA GLY A 43 7.11 -10.53 -13.91
C GLY A 43 7.14 -9.01 -14.13
N ASN A 44 8.09 -8.30 -13.52
CA ASN A 44 8.15 -6.82 -13.54
C ASN A 44 6.82 -6.18 -13.13
N PHE A 45 6.17 -6.80 -12.16
CA PHE A 45 4.86 -6.37 -11.70
C PHE A 45 4.70 -6.45 -10.18
N ALA A 46 5.23 -7.49 -9.51
CA ALA A 46 5.00 -7.64 -8.08
C ALA A 46 6.22 -8.15 -7.32
N CYS A 47 6.48 -7.57 -6.15
CA CYS A 47 7.43 -8.11 -5.19
C CYS A 47 6.81 -9.28 -4.43
N VAL A 48 7.35 -10.48 -4.61
CA VAL A 48 6.90 -11.71 -3.94
C VAL A 48 7.99 -12.18 -2.99
N ARG A 49 7.62 -12.68 -1.80
CA ARG A 49 8.59 -13.17 -0.83
C ARG A 49 9.31 -14.41 -1.39
N ALA A 50 10.64 -14.36 -1.42
CA ALA A 50 11.50 -15.47 -1.83
C ALA A 50 11.73 -16.48 -0.68
#